data_AF-A0A1Y1IT61-F1
#
_entry.id   AF-A0A1Y1IT61-F1
#
_cell.length_a   1.000
_cell.length_b   1.000
_cell.length_c   1.000
_cell.angle_alpha   90.00
_cell.angle_beta   90.00
_cell.angle_gamma   90.00
#
_symmetry.space_group_name_H-M   'P 1'
#
loop_
_entity.id
_entity.type
_entity.pdbx_description
1 polymer ?
#
loop_
_entity_poly.entity_id
_entity_poly.type
_entity_poly.pdbx_seq_one_letter_code
_entity_poly.pdbx_strand_id
1 'polypeptide(L)'
;MVTRAVSHPPDGRASTAPAASTSAQRPWEQDASNERRRPRTVRRSTLFFCTLVLASLSYSLLTLYSESPSSCPERELRKSGTALAARSKWEGLSIERLRQIGLLEKREVFRCTRETLSEYCLLRGDVRVDLPGGTIRLYAEDEDTTTGEELIQPYPRRWDTPVMVHISNVSVSSVLGREEAPRCKRVHPVPAVVVSAGGYSGNIFHDFNEVLLPLFQAVHVYNGEVVIIIVDLKGSWWFRSEDKIGDSILGAMTNYPVRLLGRSEDLDGAAQGVECFSQVLVGTPHNLCLYDEEGGAQARSEQKAGVRLRDFGNFLQRRFGFPDQDFTVGVKFTAEKRPVLGFVQRLSTRKLTNLAECIALAEGVGFRVIVIHFEELPPKEVVRVMRQLDVFVGVHGAAFTNLVFMRERGVVAQLMPWGEYHDYLRVGREYKNIAFSLKCTYMEYKVPVNDSSLYEKYPPDDPVLVDPYGVWQEKGVVDAMRLYHSQDIVIPGESFKLMVEHMYEVVLLQEGQLEIPLEVQS
;
A
#
# COMPACT_ATOMS: atom_id res chain seq x y z
N MET A 1 23.76 -34.91 51.65
CA MET A 1 25.14 -34.63 52.11
C MET A 1 25.38 -33.13 52.08
N VAL A 2 26.21 -32.64 53.01
CA VAL A 2 26.88 -31.31 53.10
C VAL A 2 26.74 -30.43 51.84
N THR A 3 26.05 -29.28 51.78
CA THR A 3 26.06 -28.00 52.55
C THR A 3 27.37 -27.18 52.55
N ARG A 4 27.44 -26.13 51.71
CA ARG A 4 27.66 -24.72 52.14
C ARG A 4 27.62 -23.69 50.99
N ALA A 5 27.41 -22.44 51.37
CA ALA A 5 27.56 -21.21 50.57
C ALA A 5 28.48 -20.23 51.34
N VAL A 6 28.42 -18.89 51.06
CA VAL A 6 29.07 -17.77 51.81
C VAL A 6 30.58 -17.60 51.48
N SER A 7 31.19 -16.43 51.22
CA SER A 7 30.76 -15.00 51.07
C SER A 7 31.78 -14.11 50.31
N HIS A 8 31.41 -12.87 49.99
CA HIS A 8 32.33 -11.72 49.75
C HIS A 8 33.17 -11.35 51.02
N PRO A 9 34.31 -10.62 50.92
CA PRO A 9 34.36 -9.13 50.92
C PRO A 9 35.57 -8.54 50.11
N PRO A 10 36.04 -7.26 50.27
CA PRO A 10 35.38 -5.94 50.20
C PRO A 10 36.08 -4.94 49.22
N ASP A 11 35.73 -3.64 49.31
CA ASP A 11 36.08 -2.51 48.42
C ASP A 11 37.56 -2.05 48.32
N GLY A 12 37.87 -1.35 47.21
CA GLY A 12 39.07 -0.51 47.03
C GLY A 12 38.92 0.46 45.84
N ARG A 13 39.32 1.74 45.96
CA ARG A 13 39.04 2.81 44.98
C ARG A 13 40.20 3.15 44.02
N ALA A 14 39.79 3.69 42.86
CA ALA A 14 40.37 4.82 42.09
C ALA A 14 41.28 4.60 40.86
N SER A 15 40.73 5.07 39.72
CA SER A 15 41.37 5.92 38.70
C SER A 15 42.57 5.41 37.87
N THR A 16 42.30 4.91 36.66
CA THR A 16 42.76 5.55 35.40
C THR A 16 42.02 4.97 34.18
N ALA A 17 42.02 5.70 33.05
CA ALA A 17 41.34 5.35 31.79
C ALA A 17 42.01 6.13 30.62
N PRO A 18 41.64 5.94 29.33
CA PRO A 18 40.82 4.88 28.71
C PRO A 18 41.51 4.18 27.51
N ALA A 19 40.93 3.07 27.01
CA ALA A 19 41.19 2.60 25.64
C ALA A 19 39.99 1.79 25.05
N ALA A 20 39.45 2.31 23.95
CA ALA A 20 38.55 1.70 22.95
C ALA A 20 37.84 0.37 23.25
N SER A 21 36.50 0.43 23.36
CA SER A 21 35.60 -0.65 22.95
C SER A 21 34.82 -0.21 21.71
N THR A 22 34.85 -1.01 20.64
CA THR A 22 34.16 -0.73 19.38
C THR A 22 32.73 -1.30 19.40
N SER A 23 31.72 -0.45 19.63
CA SER A 23 30.32 -0.79 19.38
C SER A 23 29.89 -0.31 17.99
N ALA A 24 29.36 -1.23 17.17
CA ALA A 24 28.88 -0.89 15.83
C ALA A 24 27.49 -0.23 15.91
N GLN A 25 27.45 1.10 15.81
CA GLN A 25 26.18 1.84 15.65
C GLN A 25 25.63 1.63 14.23
N ARG A 26 24.29 1.50 14.11
CA ARG A 26 23.62 1.33 12.81
C ARG A 26 23.31 2.71 12.19
N PRO A 27 23.55 2.93 10.89
CA PRO A 27 23.41 4.26 10.29
C PRO A 27 21.97 4.56 9.87
N TRP A 28 21.27 5.40 10.66
CA TRP A 28 20.06 6.13 10.19
C TRP A 28 19.81 7.48 10.90
N GLU A 29 20.74 7.97 11.74
CA GLU A 29 20.61 9.25 12.47
C GLU A 29 21.71 10.27 12.10
N GLN A 30 21.80 10.63 10.81
CA GLN A 30 22.53 11.82 10.33
C GLN A 30 22.19 12.16 8.87
N ASP A 31 21.31 13.15 8.67
CA ASP A 31 21.41 14.18 7.61
C ASP A 31 20.22 15.16 7.71
N ALA A 32 20.27 16.07 8.71
CA ALA A 32 19.25 17.09 8.91
C ALA A 32 19.78 18.35 9.64
N SER A 33 21.05 18.73 9.43
CA SER A 33 21.71 19.71 10.31
C SER A 33 22.77 20.62 9.64
N ASN A 34 22.48 21.23 8.49
CA ASN A 34 23.23 22.41 8.05
C ASN A 34 22.47 23.31 7.04
N GLU A 35 21.70 24.28 7.53
CA GLU A 35 21.46 25.50 6.75
C GLU A 35 21.43 26.73 7.67
N ARG A 36 22.02 27.84 7.21
CA ARG A 36 22.41 28.97 8.08
C ARG A 36 21.48 30.17 7.91
N ARG A 37 20.94 30.66 9.04
CA ARG A 37 20.11 31.88 9.12
C ARG A 37 20.71 33.07 8.36
N ARG A 38 19.93 33.69 7.48
CA ARG A 38 19.97 35.14 7.20
C ARG A 38 18.54 35.69 7.07
N PRO A 39 18.25 36.89 7.60
CA PRO A 39 16.89 37.42 7.60
C PRO A 39 16.52 38.06 6.25
N ARG A 40 15.22 38.11 5.95
CA ARG A 40 14.63 39.02 4.95
C ARG A 40 13.54 39.86 5.58
N THR A 41 13.48 41.12 5.17
CA THR A 41 12.65 42.17 5.76
C THR A 41 11.23 42.17 5.20
N VAL A 42 10.25 42.37 6.09
CA VAL A 42 8.84 42.55 5.70
C VAL A 42 8.62 43.97 5.19
N ARG A 43 7.94 44.10 4.05
CA ARG A 43 7.10 45.28 3.75
C ARG A 43 5.69 44.82 3.42
N ARG A 44 4.71 45.37 4.15
CA ARG A 44 3.28 45.17 3.93
C ARG A 44 2.80 46.08 2.82
N SER A 45 1.87 45.59 2.00
CA SER A 45 0.88 46.40 1.27
C SER A 45 -0.47 45.70 1.30
N THR A 46 -1.32 46.08 2.25
CA THR A 46 -2.78 45.90 2.21
C THR A 46 -3.39 46.78 1.09
N LEU A 47 -4.66 46.68 0.66
CA LEU A 47 -5.95 46.51 1.35
C LEU A 47 -7.04 46.05 0.34
N PHE A 48 -7.98 45.16 0.75
CA PHE A 48 -9.47 45.26 0.62
C PHE A 48 -10.14 45.42 -0.80
N PHE A 49 -11.41 45.02 -1.08
CA PHE A 49 -12.48 44.32 -0.33
C PHE A 49 -13.51 43.59 -1.25
N CYS A 50 -14.59 43.10 -0.64
CA CYS A 50 -15.80 42.38 -1.13
C CYS A 50 -16.61 43.07 -2.28
N THR A 51 -17.69 42.54 -2.89
CA THR A 51 -18.85 41.74 -2.40
C THR A 51 -19.61 40.87 -3.43
N LEU A 52 -20.41 39.92 -2.91
CA LEU A 52 -21.49 39.08 -3.49
C LEU A 52 -22.57 39.77 -4.35
N VAL A 53 -23.23 38.99 -5.25
CA VAL A 53 -24.68 39.01 -5.60
C VAL A 53 -25.15 37.55 -5.88
N LEU A 54 -26.46 37.25 -5.90
CA LEU A 54 -27.11 35.92 -5.87
C LEU A 54 -28.11 35.64 -7.03
N ALA A 55 -28.55 34.37 -7.13
CA ALA A 55 -29.81 33.85 -7.73
C ALA A 55 -29.86 33.68 -9.29
N SER A 56 -30.75 32.86 -9.92
CA SER A 56 -31.96 32.14 -9.41
C SER A 56 -32.41 30.96 -10.32
N LEU A 57 -33.13 29.96 -9.74
CA LEU A 57 -34.25 29.13 -10.33
C LEU A 57 -33.97 28.18 -11.55
N SER A 58 -34.75 27.11 -11.86
CA SER A 58 -35.54 26.12 -11.08
C SER A 58 -36.18 25.02 -11.97
N TYR A 59 -36.25 23.75 -11.51
CA TYR A 59 -37.21 22.68 -11.92
C TYR A 59 -37.04 22.05 -13.34
N SER A 60 -37.50 20.81 -13.69
CA SER A 60 -38.14 19.74 -12.89
C SER A 60 -37.97 18.28 -13.44
N LEU A 61 -38.68 17.34 -12.81
CA LEU A 61 -38.79 15.86 -12.93
C LEU A 61 -39.59 15.24 -14.11
N LEU A 62 -39.25 13.97 -14.46
CA LEU A 62 -40.09 12.77 -14.84
C LEU A 62 -39.20 11.79 -15.67
N THR A 63 -38.68 10.62 -15.25
CA THR A 63 -39.18 9.33 -14.71
C THR A 63 -40.04 8.44 -15.64
N LEU A 64 -39.52 7.24 -15.98
CA LEU A 64 -40.14 5.89 -16.09
C LEU A 64 -39.01 4.88 -16.50
N TYR A 65 -38.78 3.75 -15.82
CA TYR A 65 -39.33 2.37 -16.05
C TYR A 65 -39.24 1.88 -17.51
N SER A 66 -38.83 0.64 -17.84
CA SER A 66 -38.27 -0.51 -17.09
C SER A 66 -37.45 -1.43 -18.08
N GLU A 67 -37.12 -2.73 -17.97
CA GLU A 67 -37.53 -3.92 -17.18
C GLU A 67 -36.44 -5.04 -17.29
N SER A 68 -36.61 -6.21 -16.64
CA SER A 68 -35.94 -7.48 -17.03
C SER A 68 -36.88 -8.69 -16.85
N PRO A 69 -36.72 -9.82 -17.58
CA PRO A 69 -36.19 -11.03 -16.93
C PRO A 69 -35.48 -12.09 -17.83
N SER A 70 -35.01 -13.14 -17.15
CA SER A 70 -34.38 -14.41 -17.57
C SER A 70 -34.99 -15.24 -18.72
N SER A 71 -34.16 -16.10 -19.36
CA SER A 71 -34.39 -17.57 -19.44
C SER A 71 -33.20 -18.34 -20.06
N CYS A 72 -33.12 -19.66 -19.83
CA CYS A 72 -32.18 -20.60 -20.46
C CYS A 72 -32.73 -22.05 -20.35
N PRO A 73 -32.71 -22.88 -21.41
CA PRO A 73 -33.08 -24.30 -21.35
C PRO A 73 -31.96 -25.30 -21.75
N GLU A 74 -32.21 -26.55 -21.37
CA GLU A 74 -31.44 -27.81 -21.48
C GLU A 74 -30.84 -28.12 -22.89
N ARG A 75 -29.83 -29.01 -23.07
CA ARG A 75 -29.90 -30.47 -22.76
C ARG A 75 -28.55 -31.22 -22.79
N GLU A 76 -28.57 -32.47 -22.31
CA GLU A 76 -27.45 -33.40 -22.15
C GLU A 76 -26.70 -33.80 -23.44
N LEU A 77 -25.41 -34.18 -23.29
CA LEU A 77 -24.87 -35.39 -23.94
C LEU A 77 -23.65 -35.96 -23.19
N ARG A 78 -23.72 -37.23 -22.76
CA ARG A 78 -22.59 -37.98 -22.17
C ARG A 78 -21.73 -38.62 -23.26
N LYS A 79 -20.39 -38.57 -23.15
CA LYS A 79 -19.50 -39.75 -22.96
C LYS A 79 -17.99 -39.46 -23.11
N SER A 80 -17.20 -40.06 -22.20
CA SER A 80 -15.81 -40.54 -22.32
C SER A 80 -14.83 -39.88 -23.31
N GLY A 81 -13.75 -39.27 -22.78
CA GLY A 81 -12.56 -38.86 -23.54
C GLY A 81 -11.42 -38.42 -22.63
N THR A 82 -10.67 -39.37 -22.04
CA THR A 82 -9.54 -39.08 -21.14
C THR A 82 -8.29 -38.59 -21.88
N ALA A 83 -7.47 -37.80 -21.18
CA ALA A 83 -6.07 -37.47 -21.53
C ALA A 83 -5.81 -36.45 -22.66
N LEU A 84 -6.49 -35.28 -22.65
CA LEU A 84 -6.01 -34.09 -23.40
C LEU A 84 -6.41 -32.72 -22.79
N ALA A 85 -6.57 -32.65 -21.45
CA ALA A 85 -7.13 -31.50 -20.74
C ALA A 85 -6.07 -30.72 -19.92
N ALA A 86 -5.19 -29.96 -20.59
CA ALA A 86 -4.19 -29.11 -19.92
C ALA A 86 -3.86 -27.78 -20.67
N ARG A 87 -4.66 -27.37 -21.66
CA ARG A 87 -4.33 -26.24 -22.55
C ARG A 87 -5.46 -25.25 -22.87
N SER A 88 -6.62 -25.37 -22.24
CA SER A 88 -7.84 -24.61 -22.56
C SER A 88 -8.50 -23.99 -21.32
N LYS A 89 -7.83 -23.00 -20.70
CA LYS A 89 -8.46 -22.12 -19.70
C LYS A 89 -8.04 -20.64 -19.85
N TRP A 90 -7.86 -20.22 -21.10
CA TRP A 90 -7.58 -18.84 -21.51
C TRP A 90 -8.78 -18.22 -22.28
N GLU A 91 -10.00 -18.57 -21.87
CA GLU A 91 -11.23 -17.95 -22.36
C GLU A 91 -11.72 -16.96 -21.28
N GLY A 92 -11.77 -15.66 -21.62
CA GLY A 92 -12.10 -14.61 -20.64
C GLY A 92 -11.62 -13.19 -20.97
N LEU A 93 -10.74 -13.02 -21.97
CA LEU A 93 -10.46 -11.72 -22.58
C LEU A 93 -11.20 -11.64 -23.92
N SER A 94 -12.12 -10.69 -24.06
CA SER A 94 -12.75 -10.40 -25.35
C SER A 94 -11.71 -9.81 -26.32
N ILE A 95 -11.88 -10.04 -27.62
CA ILE A 95 -11.04 -9.45 -28.68
C ILE A 95 -11.01 -7.92 -28.54
N GLU A 96 -12.13 -7.32 -28.15
CA GLU A 96 -12.22 -5.87 -27.90
C GLU A 96 -11.37 -5.41 -26.71
N ARG A 97 -11.28 -6.19 -25.63
CA ARG A 97 -10.40 -5.89 -24.50
C ARG A 97 -8.92 -6.10 -24.87
N LEU A 98 -8.61 -7.06 -25.75
CA LEU A 98 -7.27 -7.27 -26.31
C LEU A 98 -6.85 -6.11 -27.24
N ARG A 99 -7.78 -5.52 -28.01
CA ARG A 99 -7.57 -4.28 -28.77
C ARG A 99 -7.33 -3.08 -27.87
N GLN A 100 -8.15 -2.89 -26.84
CA GLN A 100 -8.02 -1.75 -25.91
C GLN A 100 -6.66 -1.74 -25.17
N ILE A 101 -6.10 -2.91 -24.83
CA ILE A 101 -4.72 -3.03 -24.29
C ILE A 101 -3.65 -3.16 -25.39
N GLY A 102 -4.00 -2.88 -26.64
CA GLY A 102 -3.11 -2.77 -27.79
C GLY A 102 -2.45 -4.07 -28.25
N LEU A 103 -2.88 -5.25 -27.79
CA LEU A 103 -2.21 -6.54 -28.07
C LEU A 103 -2.41 -7.07 -29.50
N LEU A 104 -3.28 -6.46 -30.30
CA LEU A 104 -3.69 -7.00 -31.61
C LEU A 104 -3.38 -6.14 -32.84
N GLU A 105 -2.85 -4.92 -32.70
CA GLU A 105 -2.94 -3.92 -33.80
C GLU A 105 -1.60 -3.35 -34.32
N LYS A 106 -0.47 -3.61 -33.67
CA LYS A 106 0.87 -3.51 -34.28
C LYS A 106 1.84 -4.55 -33.71
N ARG A 107 2.79 -5.01 -34.54
CA ARG A 107 3.93 -5.84 -34.11
C ARG A 107 4.88 -5.02 -33.22
N GLU A 108 5.23 -3.83 -33.67
CA GLU A 108 6.14 -2.91 -32.99
C GLU A 108 5.38 -1.67 -32.50
N VAL A 109 5.75 -1.18 -31.32
CA VAL A 109 5.09 -0.04 -30.67
C VAL A 109 6.14 0.76 -29.91
N PHE A 110 6.19 2.07 -30.14
CA PHE A 110 6.75 3.05 -29.22
C PHE A 110 5.66 4.08 -28.93
N ARG A 111 5.16 4.12 -27.69
CA ARG A 111 4.09 5.04 -27.30
C ARG A 111 4.25 5.47 -25.86
N CYS A 112 4.33 6.78 -25.63
CA CYS A 112 4.37 7.38 -24.30
C CYS A 112 3.05 8.10 -24.00
N THR A 113 2.57 7.95 -22.77
CA THR A 113 1.34 8.55 -22.23
C THR A 113 1.72 9.44 -21.05
N ARG A 114 1.16 10.66 -21.00
CA ARG A 114 1.47 11.69 -20.02
C ARG A 114 0.19 12.26 -19.41
N GLU A 115 -0.30 11.61 -18.35
CA GLU A 115 -1.48 12.02 -17.60
C GLU A 115 -1.11 13.01 -16.47
N THR A 116 -2.06 13.42 -15.63
CA THR A 116 -1.79 14.32 -14.49
C THR A 116 -1.18 13.57 -13.31
N LEU A 117 -1.58 12.31 -13.09
CA LEU A 117 -1.11 11.50 -11.97
C LEU A 117 0.17 10.70 -12.29
N SER A 118 0.34 10.26 -13.54
CA SER A 118 1.43 9.37 -13.97
C SER A 118 1.86 9.63 -15.41
N GLU A 119 3.10 9.29 -15.75
CA GLU A 119 3.53 9.09 -17.13
C GLU A 119 4.18 7.73 -17.31
N TYR A 120 4.05 7.15 -18.50
CA TYR A 120 4.55 5.82 -18.82
C TYR A 120 4.70 5.60 -20.33
N CYS A 121 5.63 4.73 -20.75
CA CYS A 121 5.81 4.32 -22.15
C CYS A 121 5.66 2.81 -22.33
N LEU A 122 4.91 2.40 -23.35
CA LEU A 122 4.86 1.03 -23.84
C LEU A 122 5.79 0.88 -25.05
N LEU A 123 6.77 -0.01 -24.93
CA LEU A 123 7.65 -0.45 -26.00
C LEU A 123 7.33 -1.92 -26.34
N ARG A 124 7.27 -2.25 -27.63
CA ARG A 124 7.10 -3.61 -28.15
C ARG A 124 7.89 -3.79 -29.44
N GLY A 125 8.53 -4.95 -29.61
CA GLY A 125 9.46 -5.26 -30.71
C GLY A 125 10.76 -5.84 -30.16
N ASP A 126 11.90 -5.57 -30.80
CA ASP A 126 13.22 -5.84 -30.23
C ASP A 126 13.60 -4.73 -29.24
N VAL A 127 13.17 -4.88 -27.98
CA VAL A 127 13.45 -3.90 -26.92
C VAL A 127 14.65 -4.36 -26.11
N ARG A 128 15.68 -3.52 -26.02
CA ARG A 128 16.92 -3.80 -25.31
C ARG A 128 17.08 -2.81 -24.15
N VAL A 129 17.30 -3.35 -22.95
CA VAL A 129 17.51 -2.59 -21.70
C VAL A 129 18.97 -2.74 -21.30
N ASP A 130 19.73 -1.65 -21.36
CA ASP A 130 21.08 -1.60 -20.80
C ASP A 130 20.98 -1.33 -19.29
N LEU A 131 21.00 -2.40 -18.49
CA LEU A 131 20.80 -2.31 -17.04
C LEU A 131 21.91 -1.48 -16.33
N PRO A 132 23.21 -1.66 -16.61
CA PRO A 132 24.25 -0.77 -16.10
C PRO A 132 24.19 0.65 -16.69
N GLY A 133 23.97 0.79 -18.01
CA GLY A 133 23.98 2.09 -18.69
C GLY A 133 22.73 2.95 -18.46
N GLY A 134 21.64 2.37 -17.96
CA GLY A 134 20.42 3.10 -17.59
C GLY A 134 19.50 3.47 -18.77
N THR A 135 19.66 2.85 -19.93
CA THR A 135 18.91 3.20 -21.16
C THR A 135 18.03 2.07 -21.66
N ILE A 136 16.92 2.44 -22.31
CA ILE A 136 15.93 1.51 -22.87
C ILE A 136 15.69 1.90 -24.33
N ARG A 137 15.86 0.95 -25.27
CA ARG A 137 15.68 1.23 -26.70
C ARG A 137 14.94 0.13 -27.45
N LEU A 138 13.93 0.52 -28.23
CA LEU A 138 13.35 -0.29 -29.29
C LEU A 138 14.20 -0.16 -30.56
N TYR A 139 14.55 -1.29 -31.17
CA TYR A 139 15.19 -1.37 -32.48
C TYR A 139 14.18 -1.91 -33.51
N ALA A 140 13.48 -0.99 -34.15
CA ALA A 140 12.36 -1.25 -35.05
C ALA A 140 12.81 -1.78 -36.42
N GLU A 141 12.00 -2.68 -36.99
CA GLU A 141 12.07 -3.14 -38.38
C GLU A 141 10.92 -2.61 -39.25
N ASP A 142 9.83 -2.14 -38.63
CA ASP A 142 8.68 -1.53 -39.31
C ASP A 142 8.88 -0.01 -39.46
N GLU A 143 8.91 0.50 -40.70
CA GLU A 143 9.05 1.93 -41.01
C GLU A 143 7.88 2.78 -40.49
N ASP A 144 6.69 2.18 -40.29
CA ASP A 144 5.54 2.85 -39.66
C ASP A 144 5.65 2.87 -38.11
N THR A 145 6.77 2.42 -37.52
CA THR A 145 7.02 2.53 -36.07
C THR A 145 7.56 3.90 -35.71
N THR A 146 6.91 4.56 -34.75
CA THR A 146 7.37 5.84 -34.21
C THR A 146 8.80 5.73 -33.70
N THR A 147 9.71 6.55 -34.23
CA THR A 147 11.08 6.73 -33.75
C THR A 147 11.22 8.01 -32.93
N GLY A 148 12.28 8.11 -32.12
CA GLY A 148 12.55 9.27 -31.26
C GLY A 148 13.18 8.89 -29.92
N GLU A 149 13.32 9.88 -29.04
CA GLU A 149 13.76 9.73 -27.65
C GLU A 149 12.83 10.51 -26.72
N GLU A 150 12.54 9.92 -25.56
CA GLU A 150 11.71 10.48 -24.51
C GLU A 150 12.42 10.31 -23.15
N LEU A 151 12.32 11.32 -22.30
CA LEU A 151 12.68 11.22 -20.88
C LEU A 151 11.41 11.01 -20.06
N ILE A 152 11.45 10.02 -19.16
CA ILE A 152 10.32 9.61 -18.33
C ILE A 152 10.77 9.46 -16.89
N GLN A 153 9.97 9.97 -15.96
CA GLN A 153 10.14 9.71 -14.53
C GLN A 153 9.13 8.63 -14.10
N PRO A 154 9.55 7.36 -13.90
CA PRO A 154 8.63 6.22 -13.77
C PRO A 154 8.06 6.08 -12.35
N TYR A 155 7.59 7.19 -11.78
CA TYR A 155 6.99 7.31 -10.44
C TYR A 155 5.63 8.02 -10.57
N PRO A 156 4.54 7.49 -9.99
CA PRO A 156 3.26 8.19 -9.93
C PRO A 156 3.30 9.30 -8.87
N ARG A 157 2.43 10.32 -9.00
CA ARG A 157 2.58 11.71 -8.49
C ARG A 157 3.33 12.66 -9.44
N ARG A 158 3.09 12.55 -10.76
CA ARG A 158 3.65 13.48 -11.76
C ARG A 158 3.33 14.97 -11.53
N TRP A 159 2.28 15.28 -10.76
CA TRP A 159 1.92 16.63 -10.31
C TRP A 159 2.77 17.16 -9.13
N ASP A 160 3.42 16.28 -8.38
CA ASP A 160 4.06 16.57 -7.09
C ASP A 160 5.52 17.00 -7.31
N THR A 161 5.70 18.18 -7.92
CA THR A 161 7.01 18.72 -8.29
C THR A 161 8.09 18.59 -7.20
N PRO A 162 7.84 18.87 -5.90
CA PRO A 162 8.84 18.70 -4.83
C PRO A 162 9.34 17.26 -4.67
N VAL A 163 8.53 16.25 -5.00
CA VAL A 163 8.93 14.83 -5.00
C VAL A 163 9.60 14.47 -6.32
N MET A 164 9.03 14.92 -7.44
CA MET A 164 9.49 14.56 -8.78
C MET A 164 10.90 15.06 -9.10
N VAL A 165 11.39 16.15 -8.50
CA VAL A 165 12.82 16.56 -8.65
C VAL A 165 13.83 15.53 -8.10
N HIS A 166 13.37 14.54 -7.34
CA HIS A 166 14.19 13.46 -6.76
C HIS A 166 13.95 12.08 -7.41
N ILE A 167 13.25 12.02 -8.56
CA ILE A 167 13.05 10.81 -9.37
C ILE A 167 14.00 10.85 -10.57
N SER A 168 14.68 9.75 -10.89
CA SER A 168 15.56 9.73 -12.07
C SER A 168 14.77 9.76 -13.37
N ASN A 169 15.25 10.54 -14.33
CA ASN A 169 14.83 10.43 -15.73
C ASN A 169 15.41 9.15 -16.33
N VAL A 170 14.57 8.29 -16.89
CA VAL A 170 14.96 7.17 -17.73
C VAL A 170 14.92 7.62 -19.19
N SER A 171 16.02 7.40 -19.94
CA SER A 171 16.04 7.55 -21.39
C SER A 171 15.37 6.34 -22.04
N VAL A 172 14.30 6.62 -22.79
CA VAL A 172 13.51 5.64 -23.51
C VAL A 172 13.44 6.06 -24.98
N SER A 173 13.92 5.22 -25.90
CA SER A 173 14.07 5.58 -27.31
C SER A 173 13.61 4.49 -28.28
N SER A 174 13.41 4.89 -29.53
CA SER A 174 13.04 4.02 -30.64
C SER A 174 13.80 4.45 -31.89
N VAL A 175 14.52 3.51 -32.51
CA VAL A 175 15.36 3.74 -33.70
C VAL A 175 15.03 2.70 -34.77
N LEU A 176 15.17 3.08 -36.05
CA LEU A 176 14.97 2.18 -37.18
C LEU A 176 16.27 1.39 -37.46
N GLY A 177 16.13 0.09 -37.72
CA GLY A 177 17.26 -0.81 -38.00
C GLY A 177 17.92 -1.38 -36.74
N ARG A 178 18.78 -2.40 -36.94
CA ARG A 178 19.44 -3.16 -35.85
C ARG A 178 20.97 -3.16 -35.91
N GLU A 179 21.58 -2.33 -36.75
CA GLU A 179 23.04 -2.32 -36.97
C GLU A 179 23.83 -1.92 -35.71
N GLU A 180 23.39 -0.88 -35.01
CA GLU A 180 23.98 -0.42 -33.74
C GLU A 180 23.44 -1.15 -32.50
N ALA A 181 22.68 -2.25 -32.67
CA ALA A 181 21.93 -2.85 -31.58
C ALA A 181 22.84 -3.76 -30.70
N PRO A 182 23.07 -3.42 -29.41
CA PRO A 182 24.05 -4.11 -28.57
C PRO A 182 23.59 -5.53 -28.23
N ARG A 183 24.53 -6.48 -28.24
CA ARG A 183 24.21 -7.91 -28.07
C ARG A 183 23.58 -8.20 -26.71
N CYS A 184 22.46 -8.92 -26.73
CA CYS A 184 21.76 -9.39 -25.55
C CYS A 184 22.65 -10.32 -24.70
N LYS A 185 22.91 -9.95 -23.44
CA LYS A 185 23.49 -10.83 -22.40
C LYS A 185 22.47 -11.86 -21.93
N ARG A 186 21.19 -11.49 -21.92
CA ARG A 186 20.03 -12.35 -21.67
C ARG A 186 18.88 -11.95 -22.59
N VAL A 187 18.09 -12.92 -23.04
CA VAL A 187 16.83 -12.70 -23.77
C VAL A 187 15.72 -13.31 -22.93
N HIS A 188 14.64 -12.57 -22.71
CA HIS A 188 13.50 -13.02 -21.92
C HIS A 188 12.28 -13.26 -22.82
N PRO A 189 11.54 -14.38 -22.64
CA PRO A 189 10.29 -14.64 -23.35
C PRO A 189 9.09 -13.87 -22.74
N VAL A 190 9.31 -13.17 -21.64
CA VAL A 190 8.33 -12.44 -20.84
C VAL A 190 8.52 -10.91 -20.99
N PRO A 191 7.48 -10.10 -20.73
CA PRO A 191 7.63 -8.64 -20.68
C PRO A 191 8.48 -8.19 -19.48
N ALA A 192 8.93 -6.94 -19.53
CA ALA A 192 9.41 -6.23 -18.34
C ALA A 192 8.51 -5.04 -17.95
N VAL A 193 8.52 -4.71 -16.67
CA VAL A 193 7.92 -3.48 -16.12
C VAL A 193 8.99 -2.73 -15.32
N VAL A 194 9.13 -1.42 -15.60
CA VAL A 194 10.10 -0.53 -14.95
C VAL A 194 9.39 0.47 -14.06
N VAL A 195 9.69 0.54 -12.77
CA VAL A 195 9.18 1.59 -11.86
C VAL A 195 10.27 2.17 -10.97
N SER A 196 10.09 3.40 -10.50
CA SER A 196 10.95 4.01 -9.49
C SER A 196 10.49 3.60 -8.08
N ALA A 197 11.43 3.22 -7.23
CA ALA A 197 11.27 3.07 -5.78
C ALA A 197 11.91 4.26 -5.02
N GLY A 198 11.83 5.46 -5.64
CA GLY A 198 12.28 6.75 -5.13
C GLY A 198 11.20 7.50 -4.37
N GLY A 199 11.15 8.83 -4.50
CA GLY A 199 10.02 9.65 -4.05
C GLY A 199 9.72 9.56 -2.55
N TYR A 200 8.51 9.15 -2.18
CA TYR A 200 8.10 8.92 -0.77
C TYR A 200 8.36 7.49 -0.26
N SER A 201 9.05 6.64 -1.04
CA SER A 201 9.32 5.26 -0.64
C SER A 201 10.16 5.17 0.65
N GLY A 202 9.90 4.16 1.47
CA GLY A 202 10.38 4.03 2.85
C GLY A 202 9.34 4.39 3.92
N ASN A 203 8.10 4.65 3.52
CA ASN A 203 6.93 4.76 4.39
C ASN A 203 5.82 3.87 3.83
N ILE A 204 5.47 2.79 4.55
CA ILE A 204 4.59 1.70 4.09
C ILE A 204 3.28 2.15 3.43
N PHE A 205 2.72 3.30 3.83
CA PHE A 205 1.53 3.86 3.19
C PHE A 205 1.80 4.32 1.74
N HIS A 206 2.88 5.08 1.55
CA HIS A 206 3.34 5.54 0.24
C HIS A 206 3.90 4.40 -0.60
N ASP A 207 4.64 3.47 0.01
CA ASP A 207 5.16 2.29 -0.68
C ASP A 207 4.03 1.44 -1.30
N PHE A 208 2.86 1.39 -0.65
CA PHE A 208 1.69 0.74 -1.22
C PHE A 208 0.99 1.61 -2.26
N ASN A 209 0.76 2.89 -1.97
CA ASN A 209 -0.02 3.79 -2.82
C ASN A 209 0.71 4.18 -4.13
N GLU A 210 2.01 4.46 -4.06
CA GLU A 210 2.84 4.91 -5.19
C GLU A 210 3.70 3.81 -5.83
N VAL A 211 3.99 2.68 -5.17
CA VAL A 211 4.83 1.61 -5.76
C VAL A 211 4.06 0.30 -5.95
N LEU A 212 3.61 -0.35 -4.88
CA LEU A 212 3.12 -1.75 -4.96
C LEU A 212 1.76 -1.90 -5.64
N LEU A 213 0.79 -0.98 -5.45
CA LEU A 213 -0.51 -1.06 -6.11
C LEU A 213 -0.46 -0.69 -7.61
N PRO A 214 0.25 0.37 -8.05
CA PRO A 214 0.49 0.64 -9.47
C PRO A 214 1.24 -0.49 -10.16
N LEU A 215 2.26 -1.05 -9.50
CA LEU A 215 2.99 -2.22 -10.00
C LEU A 215 2.08 -3.45 -10.11
N PHE A 216 1.31 -3.79 -9.06
CA PHE A 216 0.33 -4.87 -9.06
C PHE A 216 -0.67 -4.73 -10.21
N GLN A 217 -1.23 -3.54 -10.41
CA GLN A 217 -2.13 -3.24 -11.52
C GLN A 217 -1.49 -3.56 -12.87
N ALA A 218 -0.21 -3.28 -13.06
CA ALA A 218 0.53 -3.61 -14.30
C ALA A 218 0.94 -5.08 -14.42
N VAL A 219 1.25 -5.79 -13.33
CA VAL A 219 1.89 -7.12 -13.38
C VAL A 219 0.98 -8.31 -13.10
N HIS A 220 -0.16 -8.13 -12.41
CA HIS A 220 -1.00 -9.24 -11.94
C HIS A 220 -1.47 -10.19 -13.07
N VAL A 221 -1.70 -9.64 -14.27
CA VAL A 221 -2.12 -10.39 -15.47
C VAL A 221 -1.09 -11.44 -15.92
N TYR A 222 0.19 -11.28 -15.57
CA TYR A 222 1.26 -12.20 -15.94
C TYR A 222 1.49 -13.31 -14.91
N ASN A 223 0.89 -13.24 -13.71
CA ASN A 223 0.97 -14.26 -12.66
C ASN A 223 2.41 -14.68 -12.25
N GLY A 224 3.39 -13.79 -12.41
CA GLY A 224 4.81 -14.04 -12.19
C GLY A 224 5.66 -14.06 -13.46
N GLU A 225 5.07 -14.24 -14.64
CA GLU A 225 5.77 -14.26 -15.94
C GLU A 225 6.07 -12.86 -16.47
N VAL A 226 6.86 -12.11 -15.70
CA VAL A 226 7.26 -10.72 -15.96
C VAL A 226 8.53 -10.40 -15.18
N VAL A 227 9.49 -9.70 -15.82
CA VAL A 227 10.67 -9.17 -15.13
C VAL A 227 10.35 -7.79 -14.56
N ILE A 228 10.68 -7.58 -13.29
CA ILE A 228 10.52 -6.27 -12.64
C ILE A 228 11.90 -5.60 -12.61
N ILE A 229 11.97 -4.36 -13.09
CA ILE A 229 13.19 -3.55 -13.20
C ILE A 229 12.98 -2.25 -12.42
N ILE A 230 13.94 -1.84 -11.59
CA ILE A 230 13.70 -0.77 -10.63
C ILE A 230 14.76 0.33 -10.68
N VAL A 231 14.29 1.57 -10.56
CA VAL A 231 15.09 2.81 -10.50
C VAL A 231 15.00 3.40 -9.07
N ASP A 232 15.94 4.28 -8.70
CA ASP A 232 15.90 5.10 -7.47
C ASP A 232 15.77 4.37 -6.13
N LEU A 233 16.08 3.08 -6.06
CA LEU A 233 15.81 2.22 -4.91
C LEU A 233 16.30 2.82 -3.56
N LYS A 234 15.34 3.23 -2.72
CA LYS A 234 15.56 3.75 -1.37
C LYS A 234 15.86 2.64 -0.34
N GLY A 235 17.04 2.05 -0.47
CA GLY A 235 17.57 1.06 0.49
C GLY A 235 16.92 -0.32 0.34
N SER A 236 16.96 -1.13 1.40
CA SER A 236 16.54 -2.53 1.38
C SER A 236 15.07 -2.77 1.77
N TRP A 237 14.27 -1.73 1.98
CA TRP A 237 13.01 -1.81 2.72
C TRP A 237 11.75 -1.72 1.84
N TRP A 238 11.46 -2.80 1.11
CA TRP A 238 10.39 -2.81 0.09
C TRP A 238 9.80 -4.19 -0.33
N PHE A 239 9.70 -5.24 0.50
CA PHE A 239 9.71 -5.31 1.96
C PHE A 239 10.34 -6.62 2.45
N ARG A 240 11.17 -6.50 3.49
CA ARG A 240 12.04 -7.50 4.12
C ARG A 240 11.60 -8.97 4.00
N SER A 241 12.26 -9.71 3.13
CA SER A 241 12.80 -11.01 3.54
C SER A 241 14.30 -10.82 3.68
N GLU A 242 14.88 -11.23 4.80
CA GLU A 242 16.33 -11.07 5.03
C GLU A 242 17.14 -12.18 4.35
N ASP A 243 16.47 -13.27 3.93
CA ASP A 243 17.09 -14.45 3.32
C ASP A 243 16.82 -14.59 1.80
N LYS A 244 15.63 -14.18 1.30
CA LYS A 244 15.14 -14.52 -0.06
C LYS A 244 14.13 -13.52 -0.62
N ILE A 245 14.44 -12.89 -1.76
CA ILE A 245 13.53 -11.94 -2.42
C ILE A 245 12.11 -12.50 -2.65
N GLY A 246 11.96 -13.80 -2.93
CA GLY A 246 10.66 -14.45 -3.16
C GLY A 246 9.68 -14.46 -1.97
N ASP A 247 10.15 -14.23 -0.74
CA ASP A 247 9.31 -14.09 0.46
C ASP A 247 8.95 -12.62 0.76
N SER A 248 9.35 -11.67 -0.11
CA SER A 248 8.87 -10.28 -0.11
C SER A 248 7.60 -10.12 -0.96
N ILE A 249 6.87 -9.00 -0.76
CA ILE A 249 5.72 -8.65 -1.61
C ILE A 249 6.14 -8.47 -3.08
N LEU A 250 7.34 -7.92 -3.32
CA LEU A 250 7.88 -7.68 -4.66
C LEU A 250 8.22 -8.99 -5.37
N GLY A 251 8.93 -9.89 -4.70
CA GLY A 251 9.25 -11.23 -5.22
C GLY A 251 8.01 -12.08 -5.43
N ALA A 252 6.95 -11.90 -4.63
CA ALA A 252 5.66 -12.54 -4.89
C ALA A 252 5.02 -12.11 -6.23
N MET A 253 5.42 -11.00 -6.85
CA MET A 253 4.90 -10.55 -8.16
C MET A 253 5.62 -11.14 -9.38
N THR A 254 6.79 -11.76 -9.21
CA THR A 254 7.65 -12.23 -10.31
C THR A 254 8.20 -13.65 -10.08
N ASN A 255 8.53 -14.36 -11.14
CA ASN A 255 9.30 -15.62 -11.12
C ASN A 255 10.79 -15.39 -11.45
N TYR A 256 11.22 -14.12 -11.62
CA TYR A 256 12.53 -13.72 -12.13
C TYR A 256 13.26 -12.83 -11.10
N PRO A 257 14.61 -12.80 -11.07
CA PRO A 257 15.34 -11.98 -10.10
C PRO A 257 15.21 -10.49 -10.47
N VAL A 258 14.84 -9.66 -9.50
CA VAL A 258 14.48 -8.24 -9.71
C VAL A 258 15.72 -7.43 -10.14
N ARG A 259 15.58 -6.72 -11.26
CA ARG A 259 16.66 -5.94 -11.88
C ARG A 259 16.75 -4.53 -11.31
N LEU A 260 17.95 -3.96 -11.36
CA LEU A 260 18.21 -2.58 -10.98
C LEU A 260 18.74 -1.78 -12.18
N LEU A 261 18.07 -0.69 -12.54
CA LEU A 261 18.50 0.20 -13.61
C LEU A 261 19.58 1.17 -13.11
N GLY A 262 20.61 1.44 -13.93
CA GLY A 262 21.78 2.22 -13.53
C GLY A 262 22.72 1.48 -12.57
N ARG A 263 22.73 0.14 -12.57
CA ARG A 263 23.52 -0.70 -11.64
C ARG A 263 24.19 -1.88 -12.35
N SER A 264 25.40 -2.22 -11.91
CA SER A 264 26.15 -3.37 -12.44
C SER A 264 25.63 -4.74 -11.99
N GLU A 265 24.86 -4.79 -10.89
CA GLU A 265 24.41 -6.01 -10.21
C GLU A 265 22.90 -5.88 -9.88
N ASP A 266 22.19 -7.01 -9.90
CA ASP A 266 20.76 -7.10 -9.55
C ASP A 266 20.55 -7.27 -8.02
N LEU A 267 19.31 -7.40 -7.56
CA LEU A 267 19.02 -7.50 -6.11
C LEU A 267 19.66 -8.70 -5.42
N ASP A 268 19.91 -9.79 -6.15
CA ASP A 268 20.54 -11.00 -5.62
C ASP A 268 22.08 -10.99 -5.83
N GLY A 269 22.64 -9.84 -6.23
CA GLY A 269 24.07 -9.63 -6.45
C GLY A 269 24.60 -10.18 -7.78
N ALA A 270 23.73 -10.59 -8.72
CA ALA A 270 24.18 -11.16 -9.99
C ALA A 270 24.47 -10.06 -11.02
N ALA A 271 25.65 -10.15 -11.66
CA ALA A 271 26.10 -9.15 -12.62
C ALA A 271 25.14 -9.00 -13.82
N GLN A 272 24.65 -7.77 -14.04
CA GLN A 272 23.71 -7.39 -15.09
C GLN A 272 24.42 -7.05 -16.43
N GLY A 273 23.68 -6.47 -17.37
CA GLY A 273 24.14 -6.07 -18.70
C GLY A 273 22.94 -5.73 -19.58
N VAL A 274 23.11 -5.79 -20.91
CA VAL A 274 21.99 -5.64 -21.84
C VAL A 274 21.07 -6.86 -21.77
N GLU A 275 19.84 -6.68 -21.32
CA GLU A 275 18.79 -7.72 -21.34
C GLU A 275 17.69 -7.33 -22.35
N CYS A 276 17.21 -8.30 -23.12
CA CYS A 276 16.32 -8.07 -24.26
C CYS A 276 14.94 -8.70 -24.05
N PHE A 277 13.90 -8.00 -24.50
CA PHE A 277 12.49 -8.27 -24.23
C PHE A 277 11.64 -8.01 -25.48
N SER A 278 10.55 -8.76 -25.62
CA SER A 278 9.55 -8.52 -26.66
C SER A 278 8.63 -7.32 -26.35
N GLN A 279 8.52 -6.96 -25.08
CA GLN A 279 7.72 -5.82 -24.59
C GLN A 279 8.30 -5.28 -23.27
N VAL A 280 8.36 -3.95 -23.13
CA VAL A 280 8.72 -3.26 -21.89
C VAL A 280 7.71 -2.15 -21.62
N LEU A 281 7.22 -2.07 -20.38
CA LEU A 281 6.43 -0.93 -19.87
C LEU A 281 7.31 -0.12 -18.91
N VAL A 282 7.54 1.15 -19.21
CA VAL A 282 8.32 2.07 -18.37
C VAL A 282 7.37 3.03 -17.66
N GLY A 283 7.38 3.07 -16.33
CA GLY A 283 6.32 3.72 -15.53
C GLY A 283 5.03 2.88 -15.46
N THR A 284 4.04 3.31 -14.67
CA THR A 284 2.74 2.63 -14.58
C THR A 284 1.58 3.63 -14.47
N PRO A 285 0.36 3.29 -14.97
CA PRO A 285 -0.82 4.13 -14.79
C PRO A 285 -1.32 4.08 -13.34
N HIS A 286 -1.59 5.22 -12.69
CA HIS A 286 -1.99 5.27 -11.27
C HIS A 286 -3.50 5.13 -11.04
N ASN A 287 -4.16 4.06 -11.53
CA ASN A 287 -5.62 3.92 -11.38
C ASN A 287 -6.06 3.16 -10.11
N LEU A 288 -5.21 2.31 -9.55
CA LEU A 288 -5.40 1.64 -8.26
C LEU A 288 -4.63 2.38 -7.16
N CYS A 289 -5.34 2.84 -6.12
CA CYS A 289 -4.80 3.64 -5.02
C CYS A 289 -5.58 3.37 -3.72
N LEU A 290 -5.01 3.76 -2.57
CA LEU A 290 -5.64 3.65 -1.26
C LEU A 290 -6.62 4.80 -0.98
N TYR A 291 -6.37 5.98 -1.57
CA TYR A 291 -7.04 7.24 -1.24
C TYR A 291 -6.90 8.27 -2.35
N ASP A 292 -7.81 9.25 -2.38
CA ASP A 292 -7.80 10.31 -3.39
C ASP A 292 -7.53 11.70 -2.78
N GLU A 293 -6.24 12.05 -2.73
CA GLU A 293 -5.74 13.36 -2.27
C GLU A 293 -6.36 14.54 -3.02
N GLU A 294 -6.67 14.37 -4.31
CA GLU A 294 -7.18 15.45 -5.16
C GLU A 294 -8.71 15.48 -5.25
N GLY A 295 -9.41 14.68 -4.44
CA GLY A 295 -10.87 14.80 -4.23
C GLY A 295 -11.71 14.73 -5.51
N GLY A 296 -11.31 13.91 -6.48
CA GLY A 296 -12.00 13.70 -7.75
C GLY A 296 -11.38 14.41 -8.95
N ALA A 297 -10.32 15.24 -8.79
CA ALA A 297 -9.73 16.00 -9.90
C ALA A 297 -9.31 15.12 -11.10
N GLN A 298 -8.90 13.87 -10.84
CA GLN A 298 -9.00 12.79 -11.82
C GLN A 298 -9.58 11.54 -11.15
N ALA A 299 -10.78 11.12 -11.57
CA ALA A 299 -11.46 9.95 -11.03
C ALA A 299 -10.66 8.65 -11.27
N ARG A 300 -9.90 8.20 -10.25
CA ARG A 300 -9.32 6.86 -10.15
C ARG A 300 -10.40 5.86 -9.74
N SER A 301 -10.29 4.59 -10.16
CA SER A 301 -11.23 3.54 -9.76
C SER A 301 -10.72 2.13 -10.10
N GLU A 302 -11.22 1.12 -9.39
CA GLU A 302 -11.00 -0.30 -9.72
C GLU A 302 -11.43 -0.64 -11.15
N GLN A 303 -12.46 0.06 -11.67
CA GLN A 303 -12.92 -0.11 -13.06
C GLN A 303 -11.87 0.36 -14.08
N LYS A 304 -11.22 1.51 -13.86
CA LYS A 304 -10.11 1.99 -14.71
C LYS A 304 -8.83 1.19 -14.52
N ALA A 305 -8.55 0.74 -13.30
CA ALA A 305 -7.44 -0.15 -13.00
C ALA A 305 -7.60 -1.54 -13.66
N GLY A 306 -8.84 -1.95 -13.95
CA GLY A 306 -9.18 -3.27 -14.49
C GLY A 306 -9.06 -4.41 -13.47
N VAL A 307 -8.73 -4.08 -12.22
CA VAL A 307 -8.47 -4.97 -11.08
C VAL A 307 -8.89 -4.26 -9.77
N ARG A 308 -9.21 -5.02 -8.73
CA ARG A 308 -9.77 -4.51 -7.47
C ARG A 308 -8.75 -4.58 -6.34
N LEU A 309 -8.86 -3.72 -5.33
CA LEU A 309 -7.90 -3.65 -4.22
C LEU A 309 -7.83 -4.97 -3.45
N ARG A 310 -8.98 -5.60 -3.20
CA ARG A 310 -9.11 -6.96 -2.63
C ARG A 310 -8.38 -8.05 -3.42
N ASP A 311 -8.18 -7.89 -4.72
CA ASP A 311 -7.48 -8.89 -5.53
C ASP A 311 -5.98 -8.92 -5.24
N PHE A 312 -5.42 -7.87 -4.63
CA PHE A 312 -4.04 -7.78 -4.17
C PHE A 312 -3.74 -8.80 -3.04
N GLY A 313 -4.54 -8.77 -1.96
CA GLY A 313 -4.42 -9.75 -0.87
C GLY A 313 -4.69 -11.18 -1.35
N ASN A 314 -5.69 -11.36 -2.23
CA ASN A 314 -5.98 -12.65 -2.86
C ASN A 314 -4.82 -13.17 -3.74
N PHE A 315 -4.12 -12.28 -4.46
CA PHE A 315 -2.95 -12.63 -5.28
C PHE A 315 -1.77 -13.07 -4.41
N LEU A 316 -1.42 -12.29 -3.39
CA LEU A 316 -0.30 -12.60 -2.50
C LEU A 316 -0.54 -13.87 -1.69
N GLN A 317 -1.76 -14.14 -1.24
CA GLN A 317 -2.11 -15.41 -0.58
C GLN A 317 -1.73 -16.62 -1.43
N ARG A 318 -2.14 -16.64 -2.71
CA ARG A 318 -1.80 -17.73 -3.64
C ARG A 318 -0.31 -17.78 -3.96
N ARG A 319 0.33 -16.63 -4.20
CA ARG A 319 1.76 -16.54 -4.56
C ARG A 319 2.70 -16.95 -3.42
N PHE A 320 2.31 -16.73 -2.16
CA PHE A 320 3.03 -17.23 -0.99
C PHE A 320 2.71 -18.69 -0.64
N GLY A 321 1.79 -19.35 -1.37
CA GLY A 321 1.41 -20.75 -1.14
C GLY A 321 0.55 -20.97 0.10
N PHE A 322 -0.12 -19.94 0.61
CA PHE A 322 -1.08 -20.10 1.71
C PHE A 322 -2.35 -20.79 1.20
N PRO A 323 -3.01 -21.66 2.00
CA PRO A 323 -4.25 -22.32 1.58
C PRO A 323 -5.30 -21.30 1.15
N ASP A 324 -5.97 -21.56 0.02
CA ASP A 324 -7.21 -20.85 -0.31
C ASP A 324 -8.21 -21.11 0.84
N GLN A 325 -8.73 -20.03 1.41
CA GLN A 325 -9.85 -20.11 2.37
C GLN A 325 -11.13 -19.98 1.56
N ASP A 326 -12.11 -20.85 1.80
CA ASP A 326 -13.40 -20.74 1.13
C ASP A 326 -14.22 -19.60 1.74
N PHE A 327 -14.20 -18.45 1.07
CA PHE A 327 -14.97 -17.25 1.45
C PHE A 327 -16.43 -17.30 0.97
N THR A 328 -16.90 -18.40 0.37
CA THR A 328 -18.27 -18.52 -0.15
C THR A 328 -19.25 -19.17 0.83
N VAL A 329 -18.75 -19.71 1.95
CA VAL A 329 -19.54 -20.40 2.99
C VAL A 329 -19.39 -19.69 4.32
N GLY A 330 -20.52 -19.39 4.97
CA GLY A 330 -20.54 -18.72 6.28
C GLY A 330 -19.74 -19.48 7.34
N VAL A 331 -18.78 -18.80 7.95
CA VAL A 331 -17.87 -19.38 8.94
C VAL A 331 -18.62 -19.59 10.26
N LYS A 332 -19.26 -20.75 10.43
CA LYS A 332 -19.85 -21.13 11.71
C LYS A 332 -18.78 -21.10 12.81
N PHE A 333 -18.99 -20.22 13.78
CA PHE A 333 -18.17 -20.09 14.98
C PHE A 333 -18.73 -21.01 16.06
N THR A 334 -17.83 -21.51 16.91
CA THR A 334 -18.14 -22.40 18.04
C THR A 334 -17.21 -22.08 19.21
N ALA A 335 -17.35 -22.76 20.35
CA ALA A 335 -16.44 -22.59 21.48
C ALA A 335 -14.97 -22.90 21.10
N GLU A 336 -14.78 -23.84 20.16
CA GLU A 336 -13.51 -24.29 19.60
C GLU A 336 -13.04 -23.42 18.42
N LYS A 337 -13.98 -22.90 17.62
CA LYS A 337 -13.70 -22.03 16.46
C LYS A 337 -14.26 -20.63 16.70
N ARG A 338 -13.56 -19.85 17.51
CA ARG A 338 -13.89 -18.45 17.81
C ARG A 338 -13.49 -17.50 16.68
N PRO A 339 -14.20 -16.36 16.50
CA PRO A 339 -13.74 -15.29 15.62
C PRO A 339 -12.43 -14.66 16.11
N VAL A 340 -11.66 -14.09 15.19
CA VAL A 340 -10.28 -13.66 15.42
C VAL A 340 -10.17 -12.13 15.41
N LEU A 341 -9.75 -11.56 16.54
CA LEU A 341 -9.52 -10.12 16.69
C LEU A 341 -8.02 -9.83 16.77
N GLY A 342 -7.51 -9.04 15.82
CA GLY A 342 -6.11 -8.60 15.78
C GLY A 342 -5.96 -7.17 16.30
N PHE A 343 -5.19 -6.97 17.37
CA PHE A 343 -4.74 -5.64 17.82
C PHE A 343 -3.38 -5.30 17.21
N VAL A 344 -3.26 -4.14 16.55
CA VAL A 344 -1.95 -3.55 16.23
C VAL A 344 -1.37 -2.91 17.48
N GLN A 345 -0.17 -3.35 17.89
CA GLN A 345 0.57 -2.70 18.98
C GLN A 345 1.96 -2.30 18.51
N ARG A 346 2.24 -1.00 18.56
CA ARG A 346 3.47 -0.42 18.03
C ARG A 346 4.61 -0.43 19.03
N LEU A 347 5.84 -0.58 18.55
CA LEU A 347 7.03 -0.60 19.43
C LEU A 347 7.46 0.79 19.92
N SER A 348 7.22 1.84 19.13
CA SER A 348 7.71 3.21 19.40
C SER A 348 6.65 4.15 19.97
N THR A 349 5.78 4.71 19.12
CA THR A 349 4.70 5.66 19.47
C THR A 349 3.33 5.13 19.02
N ARG A 350 2.24 5.79 19.40
CA ARG A 350 0.86 5.35 19.07
C ARG A 350 0.60 3.92 19.54
N LYS A 351 1.02 3.66 20.77
CA LYS A 351 0.66 2.47 21.55
C LYS A 351 -0.75 2.64 22.11
N LEU A 352 -1.45 1.51 22.21
CA LEU A 352 -2.56 1.37 23.14
C LEU A 352 -1.98 0.99 24.50
N THR A 353 -2.04 1.87 25.49
CA THR A 353 -1.33 1.66 26.77
C THR A 353 -2.07 0.68 27.70
N ASN A 354 -3.40 0.69 27.68
CA ASN A 354 -4.26 -0.27 28.39
C ASN A 354 -4.63 -1.51 27.57
N LEU A 355 -3.79 -1.91 26.60
CA LEU A 355 -4.04 -3.06 25.71
C LEU A 355 -4.42 -4.34 26.46
N ALA A 356 -3.83 -4.63 27.63
CA ALA A 356 -4.14 -5.82 28.42
C ALA A 356 -5.61 -5.88 28.91
N GLU A 357 -6.21 -4.73 29.23
CA GLU A 357 -7.62 -4.60 29.57
C GLU A 357 -8.50 -4.86 28.33
N CYS A 358 -8.12 -4.29 27.19
CA CYS A 358 -8.82 -4.47 25.92
C CYS A 358 -8.79 -5.93 25.42
N ILE A 359 -7.67 -6.64 25.63
CA ILE A 359 -7.57 -8.08 25.36
C ILE A 359 -8.56 -8.86 26.25
N ALA A 360 -8.56 -8.62 27.56
CA ALA A 360 -9.44 -9.33 28.50
C ALA A 360 -10.93 -9.10 28.18
N LEU A 361 -11.32 -7.88 27.77
CA LEU A 361 -12.67 -7.57 27.31
C LEU A 361 -13.02 -8.34 26.02
N ALA A 362 -12.13 -8.34 25.03
CA ALA A 362 -12.36 -9.04 23.75
C ALA A 362 -12.46 -10.57 23.91
N GLU A 363 -11.60 -11.17 24.75
CA GLU A 363 -11.65 -12.61 25.06
C GLU A 363 -12.91 -12.97 25.88
N GLY A 364 -13.36 -12.07 26.74
CA GLY A 364 -14.60 -12.21 27.52
C GLY A 364 -15.88 -12.19 26.67
N VAL A 365 -15.91 -11.38 25.60
CA VAL A 365 -17.01 -11.37 24.62
C VAL A 365 -17.00 -12.63 23.73
N GLY A 366 -15.84 -13.26 23.56
CA GLY A 366 -15.72 -14.56 22.89
C GLY A 366 -14.73 -14.61 21.72
N PHE A 367 -13.98 -13.53 21.45
CA PHE A 367 -12.93 -13.56 20.44
C PHE A 367 -11.76 -14.47 20.85
N ARG A 368 -10.99 -14.91 19.85
CA ARG A 368 -9.59 -15.31 20.00
C ARG A 368 -8.72 -14.13 19.59
N VAL A 369 -7.95 -13.59 20.52
CA VAL A 369 -7.16 -12.37 20.29
C VAL A 369 -5.76 -12.68 19.76
N ILE A 370 -5.24 -11.80 18.90
CA ILE A 370 -3.85 -11.79 18.42
C ILE A 370 -3.30 -10.37 18.61
N VAL A 371 -2.12 -10.23 19.21
CA VAL A 371 -1.36 -8.97 19.22
C VAL A 371 -0.38 -8.98 18.05
N ILE A 372 -0.30 -7.86 17.31
CA ILE A 372 0.41 -7.76 16.04
C ILE A 372 1.44 -6.63 16.12
N HIS A 373 2.72 -7.01 16.11
CA HIS A 373 3.86 -6.11 16.01
C HIS A 373 4.37 -6.12 14.56
N PHE A 374 3.80 -5.28 13.68
CA PHE A 374 4.19 -5.26 12.26
C PHE A 374 5.68 -4.91 12.07
N GLU A 375 6.25 -4.13 12.98
CA GLU A 375 7.68 -3.80 13.01
C GLU A 375 8.60 -5.04 13.17
N GLU A 376 8.08 -6.21 13.60
CA GLU A 376 8.83 -7.45 13.85
C GLU A 376 8.55 -8.57 12.83
N LEU A 377 7.58 -8.39 11.93
CA LEU A 377 7.10 -9.45 11.03
C LEU A 377 7.61 -9.26 9.58
N PRO A 378 8.14 -10.31 8.92
CA PRO A 378 8.38 -10.26 7.48
C PRO A 378 7.03 -10.23 6.73
N PRO A 379 6.91 -9.59 5.55
CA PRO A 379 5.62 -9.29 4.92
C PRO A 379 4.80 -10.53 4.55
N LYS A 380 5.45 -11.65 4.23
CA LYS A 380 4.77 -12.94 4.05
C LYS A 380 3.97 -13.32 5.29
N GLU A 381 4.56 -13.16 6.48
CA GLU A 381 3.88 -13.38 7.77
C GLU A 381 2.86 -12.29 8.09
N VAL A 382 3.10 -11.04 7.70
CA VAL A 382 2.08 -9.97 7.78
C VAL A 382 0.83 -10.33 6.97
N VAL A 383 0.98 -10.77 5.72
CA VAL A 383 -0.13 -11.28 4.89
C VAL A 383 -0.77 -12.50 5.56
N ARG A 384 0.03 -13.45 6.06
CA ARG A 384 -0.50 -14.64 6.76
C ARG A 384 -1.37 -14.28 7.95
N VAL A 385 -0.93 -13.33 8.80
CA VAL A 385 -1.68 -12.89 9.99
C VAL A 385 -2.93 -12.12 9.58
N MET A 386 -2.82 -11.15 8.68
CA MET A 386 -3.97 -10.33 8.25
C MET A 386 -5.07 -11.15 7.55
N ARG A 387 -4.71 -12.21 6.81
CA ARG A 387 -5.67 -13.16 6.21
C ARG A 387 -6.31 -14.14 7.21
N GLN A 388 -6.01 -14.04 8.51
CA GLN A 388 -6.70 -14.79 9.57
C GLN A 388 -7.65 -13.92 10.41
N LEU A 389 -7.71 -12.60 10.18
CA LEU A 389 -8.48 -11.69 11.01
C LEU A 389 -9.93 -11.57 10.55
N ASP A 390 -10.85 -11.65 11.51
CA ASP A 390 -12.25 -11.26 11.34
C ASP A 390 -12.45 -9.80 11.78
N VAL A 391 -11.72 -9.37 12.81
CA VAL A 391 -11.68 -8.00 13.32
C VAL A 391 -10.25 -7.47 13.38
N PHE A 392 -10.03 -6.22 12.97
CA PHE A 392 -8.73 -5.55 13.01
C PHE A 392 -8.84 -4.21 13.74
N VAL A 393 -8.16 -4.09 14.88
CA VAL A 393 -8.20 -2.93 15.78
C VAL A 393 -6.81 -2.30 15.85
N GLY A 394 -6.71 -0.97 15.78
CA GLY A 394 -5.40 -0.32 15.89
C GLY A 394 -5.46 1.20 15.87
N VAL A 395 -4.39 1.81 16.41
CA VAL A 395 -4.20 3.26 16.42
C VAL A 395 -3.86 3.76 15.02
N HIS A 396 -4.42 4.91 14.63
CA HIS A 396 -4.23 5.52 13.32
C HIS A 396 -2.74 5.68 12.95
N GLY A 397 -2.39 5.33 11.71
CA GLY A 397 -1.07 5.58 11.15
C GLY A 397 -0.68 4.58 10.07
N ALA A 398 0.45 4.84 9.40
CA ALA A 398 0.87 4.10 8.20
C ALA A 398 0.86 2.57 8.34
N ALA A 399 1.18 2.01 9.51
CA ALA A 399 1.14 0.56 9.76
C ALA A 399 -0.27 -0.06 9.62
N PHE A 400 -1.34 0.74 9.72
CA PHE A 400 -2.72 0.34 9.48
C PHE A 400 -3.00 0.07 7.98
N THR A 401 -2.09 0.46 7.07
CA THR A 401 -2.14 0.12 5.62
C THR A 401 -2.24 -1.38 5.37
N ASN A 402 -1.68 -2.21 6.28
CA ASN A 402 -1.78 -3.67 6.22
C ASN A 402 -3.23 -4.20 6.22
N LEU A 403 -4.21 -3.35 6.52
CA LEU A 403 -5.64 -3.56 6.26
C LEU A 403 -5.92 -4.09 4.84
N VAL A 404 -5.16 -3.69 3.81
CA VAL A 404 -5.35 -4.21 2.42
C VAL A 404 -5.20 -5.74 2.30
N PHE A 405 -4.64 -6.39 3.32
CA PHE A 405 -4.47 -7.84 3.41
C PHE A 405 -5.58 -8.54 4.22
N MET A 406 -6.61 -7.85 4.72
CA MET A 406 -7.74 -8.55 5.35
C MET A 406 -8.53 -9.40 4.35
N ARG A 407 -9.39 -10.28 4.87
CA ARG A 407 -10.46 -10.93 4.09
C ARG A 407 -11.59 -9.94 3.76
N GLU A 408 -12.39 -10.24 2.74
CA GLU A 408 -13.63 -9.48 2.53
C GLU A 408 -14.58 -9.68 3.72
N ARG A 409 -15.42 -8.67 4.00
CA ARG A 409 -16.48 -8.73 5.04
C ARG A 409 -15.96 -8.92 6.47
N GLY A 410 -14.76 -8.44 6.80
CA GLY A 410 -14.31 -8.29 8.19
C GLY A 410 -14.86 -7.01 8.85
N VAL A 411 -14.35 -6.71 10.05
CA VAL A 411 -14.58 -5.46 10.77
C VAL A 411 -13.26 -4.74 11.04
N VAL A 412 -13.26 -3.41 10.92
CA VAL A 412 -12.10 -2.54 11.04
C VAL A 412 -12.39 -1.47 12.07
N ALA A 413 -11.57 -1.37 13.10
CA ALA A 413 -11.70 -0.39 14.17
C ALA A 413 -10.45 0.50 14.24
N GLN A 414 -10.57 1.72 13.69
CA GLN A 414 -9.50 2.71 13.77
C GLN A 414 -9.68 3.57 15.03
N LEU A 415 -8.66 3.56 15.90
CA LEU A 415 -8.56 4.46 17.04
C LEU A 415 -7.83 5.72 16.56
N MET A 416 -8.57 6.82 16.37
CA MET A 416 -8.05 8.10 15.89
C MET A 416 -7.54 8.94 17.08
N PRO A 417 -6.23 9.26 17.14
CA PRO A 417 -5.65 10.07 18.21
C PRO A 417 -6.16 11.51 18.23
N TRP A 418 -5.96 12.19 19.37
CA TRP A 418 -6.35 13.60 19.54
C TRP A 418 -5.68 14.48 18.48
N GLY A 419 -6.45 15.42 17.91
CA GLY A 419 -5.99 16.36 16.90
C GLY A 419 -5.93 15.83 15.46
N GLU A 420 -6.15 14.53 15.22
CA GLU A 420 -6.00 13.91 13.89
C GLU A 420 -7.33 13.75 13.10
N TYR A 421 -8.49 13.95 13.75
CA TYR A 421 -9.81 13.52 13.24
C TYR A 421 -10.81 14.63 12.87
N HIS A 422 -10.35 15.86 12.67
CA HIS A 422 -11.21 17.00 12.33
C HIS A 422 -11.57 17.05 10.83
N ASP A 423 -12.77 17.54 10.50
CA ASP A 423 -13.37 17.38 9.15
C ASP A 423 -12.60 18.03 7.99
N TYR A 424 -11.76 19.04 8.29
CA TYR A 424 -10.87 19.70 7.34
C TYR A 424 -9.57 18.92 7.07
N LEU A 425 -9.19 17.95 7.92
CA LEU A 425 -8.04 17.08 7.71
C LEU A 425 -8.41 15.96 6.73
N ARG A 426 -7.58 15.70 5.72
CA ARG A 426 -7.78 14.56 4.81
C ARG A 426 -7.41 13.21 5.47
N VAL A 427 -6.58 13.26 6.51
CA VAL A 427 -6.08 12.14 7.32
C VAL A 427 -7.21 11.26 7.87
N GLY A 428 -7.00 9.94 7.91
CA GLY A 428 -7.94 8.93 8.42
C GLY A 428 -8.91 8.38 7.36
N ARG A 429 -9.28 9.18 6.35
CA ARG A 429 -10.25 8.77 5.32
C ARG A 429 -9.72 7.64 4.43
N GLU A 430 -8.40 7.53 4.26
CA GLU A 430 -7.73 6.47 3.51
C GLU A 430 -8.08 5.06 4.00
N TYR A 431 -8.09 4.81 5.32
CA TYR A 431 -8.35 3.46 5.85
C TYR A 431 -9.82 3.08 5.76
N LYS A 432 -10.71 4.07 5.85
CA LYS A 432 -12.15 3.90 5.57
C LYS A 432 -12.41 3.53 4.10
N ASN A 433 -11.71 4.16 3.17
CA ASN A 433 -11.79 3.81 1.74
C ASN A 433 -11.31 2.38 1.48
N ILE A 434 -10.16 1.97 2.05
CA ILE A 434 -9.65 0.60 1.96
C ILE A 434 -10.69 -0.39 2.51
N ALA A 435 -11.22 -0.14 3.72
CA ALA A 435 -12.23 -0.99 4.34
C ALA A 435 -13.45 -1.19 3.42
N PHE A 436 -13.96 -0.12 2.81
CA PHE A 436 -15.09 -0.18 1.88
C PHE A 436 -14.75 -0.92 0.58
N SER A 437 -13.55 -0.76 0.02
CA SER A 437 -13.08 -1.57 -1.14
C SER A 437 -12.96 -3.07 -0.83
N LEU A 438 -12.70 -3.43 0.44
CA LEU A 438 -12.73 -4.81 0.94
C LEU A 438 -14.15 -5.25 1.40
N LYS A 439 -15.16 -4.37 1.35
CA LYS A 439 -16.50 -4.55 1.93
C LYS A 439 -16.50 -4.86 3.45
N CYS A 440 -15.46 -4.45 4.17
CA CYS A 440 -15.41 -4.56 5.62
C CYS A 440 -16.28 -3.47 6.27
N THR A 441 -16.86 -3.77 7.43
CA THR A 441 -17.49 -2.77 8.29
C THR A 441 -16.40 -1.89 8.88
N TYR A 442 -16.52 -0.56 8.78
CA TYR A 442 -15.56 0.39 9.33
C TYR A 442 -16.15 1.12 10.54
N MET A 443 -15.42 1.09 11.65
CA MET A 443 -15.72 1.77 12.91
C MET A 443 -14.55 2.69 13.28
N GLU A 444 -14.85 3.80 13.93
CA GLU A 444 -13.89 4.84 14.27
C GLU A 444 -14.12 5.31 15.71
N TYR A 445 -13.08 5.27 16.54
CA TYR A 445 -13.11 5.82 17.88
C TYR A 445 -12.23 7.07 17.94
N LYS A 446 -12.82 8.23 18.22
CA LYS A 446 -12.11 9.51 18.33
C LYS A 446 -11.64 9.69 19.77
N VAL A 447 -10.34 9.52 20.00
CA VAL A 447 -9.73 9.56 21.35
C VAL A 447 -9.81 10.99 21.89
N PRO A 448 -10.50 11.23 23.02
CA PRO A 448 -10.59 12.57 23.62
C PRO A 448 -9.24 12.98 24.20
N VAL A 449 -9.02 14.30 24.35
CA VAL A 449 -7.72 14.84 24.79
C VAL A 449 -7.21 14.22 26.10
N ASN A 450 -8.10 13.95 27.06
CA ASN A 450 -7.74 13.35 28.36
C ASN A 450 -7.18 11.92 28.26
N ASP A 451 -7.57 11.16 27.24
CA ASP A 451 -7.09 9.78 26.98
C ASP A 451 -5.84 9.77 26.07
N SER A 452 -5.31 10.95 25.72
CA SER A 452 -4.05 11.12 24.99
C SER A 452 -2.90 11.44 25.94
N SER A 453 -1.76 10.79 25.72
CA SER A 453 -0.49 11.15 26.37
C SER A 453 0.03 12.56 26.03
N LEU A 454 -0.68 13.37 25.23
CA LEU A 454 -0.42 14.80 25.08
C LEU A 454 -0.88 15.59 26.33
N TYR A 455 -1.95 15.15 27.00
CA TYR A 455 -2.54 15.83 28.17
C TYR A 455 -1.56 15.97 29.35
N GLU A 456 -0.65 15.00 29.50
CA GLU A 456 0.41 15.04 30.53
C GLU A 456 1.66 15.84 30.09
N LYS A 457 1.81 16.13 28.80
CA LYS A 457 3.02 16.76 28.21
C LYS A 457 2.90 18.26 28.01
N TYR A 458 1.67 18.79 27.94
CA TYR A 458 1.39 20.19 27.59
C TYR A 458 0.52 20.87 28.68
N PRO A 459 0.70 22.19 28.91
CA PRO A 459 -0.20 22.96 29.76
C PRO A 459 -1.67 22.86 29.31
N PRO A 460 -2.67 22.91 30.22
CA PRO A 460 -4.10 22.80 29.87
C PRO A 460 -4.63 23.88 28.91
N ASP A 461 -3.91 24.99 28.75
CA ASP A 461 -4.19 26.11 27.86
C ASP A 461 -3.33 26.13 26.58
N ASP A 462 -2.46 25.13 26.37
CA ASP A 462 -1.62 25.03 25.18
C ASP A 462 -2.46 24.70 23.92
N PRO A 463 -2.23 25.38 22.78
CA PRO A 463 -2.91 25.09 21.51
C PRO A 463 -2.91 23.62 21.08
N VAL A 464 -1.90 22.82 21.47
CA VAL A 464 -1.90 21.36 21.20
C VAL A 464 -3.10 20.63 21.84
N LEU A 465 -3.59 21.12 22.99
CA LEU A 465 -4.73 20.55 23.70
C LEU A 465 -6.04 21.27 23.38
N VAL A 466 -6.02 22.59 23.11
CA VAL A 466 -7.25 23.40 22.96
C VAL A 466 -7.59 23.83 21.53
N ASP A 467 -6.60 23.96 20.64
CA ASP A 467 -6.80 24.31 19.22
C ASP A 467 -5.84 23.55 18.28
N PRO A 468 -6.09 22.24 18.05
CA PRO A 468 -5.32 21.50 17.06
C PRO A 468 -5.39 22.12 15.66
N TYR A 469 -6.47 22.82 15.30
CA TYR A 469 -6.59 23.45 13.98
C TYR A 469 -5.53 24.53 13.78
N GLY A 470 -5.40 25.45 14.75
CA GLY A 470 -4.36 26.46 14.78
C GLY A 470 -2.96 25.84 14.65
N VAL A 471 -2.69 24.74 15.34
CA VAL A 471 -1.42 24.00 15.23
C VAL A 471 -1.18 23.45 13.82
N TRP A 472 -2.18 22.83 13.19
CA TRP A 472 -2.08 22.34 11.80
C TRP A 472 -1.87 23.48 10.78
N GLN A 473 -2.49 24.64 10.98
CA GLN A 473 -2.33 25.81 10.10
C GLN A 473 -1.01 26.54 10.30
N GLU A 474 -0.55 26.73 11.55
CA GLU A 474 0.67 27.48 11.88
C GLU A 474 1.95 26.67 11.59
N LYS A 475 1.98 25.38 11.99
CA LYS A 475 3.17 24.53 11.83
C LYS A 475 3.21 23.82 10.47
N GLY A 476 2.07 23.75 9.80
CA GLY A 476 1.91 22.98 8.57
C GLY A 476 1.92 21.47 8.78
N VAL A 477 1.58 20.75 7.71
CA VAL A 477 1.26 19.31 7.74
C VAL A 477 2.38 18.45 8.36
N VAL A 478 3.63 18.66 7.97
CA VAL A 478 4.75 17.77 8.36
C VAL A 478 5.07 17.87 9.86
N ASP A 479 5.10 19.08 10.42
CA ASP A 479 5.46 19.28 11.83
C ASP A 479 4.27 19.00 12.76
N ALA A 480 3.04 19.29 12.33
CA ALA A 480 1.83 18.87 13.04
C ALA A 480 1.67 17.34 13.04
N MET A 481 1.92 16.65 11.91
CA MET A 481 2.00 15.19 11.86
C MET A 481 3.07 14.66 12.83
N ARG A 482 4.29 15.23 12.86
CA ARG A 482 5.34 14.77 13.78
C ARG A 482 4.93 14.91 15.25
N LEU A 483 4.15 15.93 15.57
CA LEU A 483 3.61 16.15 16.92
C LEU A 483 2.51 15.13 17.25
N TYR A 484 1.40 15.11 16.50
CA TYR A 484 0.25 14.26 16.85
C TYR A 484 0.56 12.77 16.69
N HIS A 485 1.30 12.34 15.66
CA HIS A 485 1.73 10.95 15.48
C HIS A 485 2.72 10.43 16.57
N SER A 486 3.14 11.28 17.52
CA SER A 486 3.98 10.91 18.66
C SER A 486 3.20 10.46 19.90
N GLN A 487 1.89 10.68 19.95
CA GLN A 487 1.08 10.37 21.12
C GLN A 487 0.79 8.87 21.25
N ASP A 488 0.97 8.31 22.44
CA ASP A 488 0.32 7.06 22.87
C ASP A 488 -1.07 7.38 23.45
N ILE A 489 -1.98 6.41 23.44
CA ILE A 489 -3.42 6.57 23.80
C ILE A 489 -3.92 5.52 24.80
N VAL A 490 -5.01 5.86 25.49
CA VAL A 490 -5.92 4.98 26.21
C VAL A 490 -7.22 4.84 25.43
N ILE A 491 -7.96 3.74 25.62
CA ILE A 491 -9.41 3.73 25.41
C ILE A 491 -10.09 3.23 26.70
N PRO A 492 -10.98 3.99 27.34
CA PRO A 492 -11.61 3.56 28.59
C PRO A 492 -12.35 2.22 28.44
N GLY A 493 -12.17 1.31 29.41
CA GLY A 493 -12.68 -0.07 29.33
C GLY A 493 -14.17 -0.18 28.96
N GLU A 494 -15.04 0.64 29.55
CA GLU A 494 -16.48 0.67 29.21
C GLU A 494 -16.75 1.13 27.77
N SER A 495 -15.93 2.05 27.23
CA SER A 495 -16.03 2.49 25.82
C SER A 495 -15.57 1.39 24.87
N PHE A 496 -14.46 0.70 25.18
CA PHE A 496 -14.02 -0.42 24.35
C PHE A 496 -14.94 -1.63 24.44
N LYS A 497 -15.50 -1.91 25.62
CA LYS A 497 -16.46 -3.00 25.84
C LYS A 497 -17.65 -2.90 24.88
N LEU A 498 -18.34 -1.76 24.86
CA LEU A 498 -19.44 -1.49 23.94
C LEU A 498 -19.01 -1.63 22.47
N MET A 499 -17.79 -1.19 22.13
CA MET A 499 -17.24 -1.32 20.79
C MET A 499 -17.01 -2.80 20.42
N VAL A 500 -16.44 -3.62 21.31
CA VAL A 500 -16.10 -5.02 21.02
C VAL A 500 -17.30 -5.96 21.08
N GLU A 501 -18.28 -5.68 21.93
CA GLU A 501 -19.60 -6.32 21.89
C GLU A 501 -20.25 -6.09 20.50
N HIS A 502 -20.29 -4.85 20.02
CA HIS A 502 -20.84 -4.55 18.69
C HIS A 502 -20.02 -5.12 17.52
N MET A 503 -18.67 -5.14 17.62
CA MET A 503 -17.84 -5.82 16.62
C MET A 503 -18.13 -7.32 16.54
N TYR A 504 -18.47 -7.97 17.66
CA TYR A 504 -18.85 -9.38 17.69
C TYR A 504 -20.22 -9.63 17.05
N GLU A 505 -21.23 -8.80 17.34
CA GLU A 505 -22.54 -8.86 16.68
C GLU A 505 -22.43 -8.77 15.15
N VAL A 506 -21.66 -7.80 14.65
CA VAL A 506 -21.44 -7.59 13.21
C VAL A 506 -20.81 -8.81 12.55
N VAL A 507 -19.83 -9.45 13.20
CA VAL A 507 -19.20 -10.68 12.70
C VAL A 507 -20.19 -11.85 12.68
N LEU A 508 -21.03 -12.03 13.70
CA LEU A 508 -22.07 -13.07 13.71
C LEU A 508 -23.14 -12.85 12.63
N LEU A 509 -23.56 -11.59 12.42
CA LEU A 509 -24.49 -11.20 11.34
C LEU A 509 -23.89 -11.47 9.96
N GLN A 510 -22.62 -11.10 9.73
CA GLN A 510 -21.94 -11.31 8.45
C GLN A 510 -21.80 -12.80 8.09
N GLU A 511 -21.52 -13.66 9.06
CA GLU A 511 -21.39 -15.11 8.84
C GLU A 511 -22.74 -15.87 8.97
N GLY A 512 -23.88 -15.17 9.03
CA GLY A 512 -25.23 -15.75 9.00
C GLY A 512 -25.61 -16.56 10.24
N GLN A 513 -25.07 -16.18 11.41
CA GLN A 513 -25.33 -16.83 12.71
C GLN A 513 -26.22 -16.02 13.64
N LEU A 514 -26.49 -14.76 13.30
CA LEU A 514 -27.50 -13.93 13.93
C LEU A 514 -28.51 -13.52 12.86
N GLU A 515 -29.81 -13.59 13.18
CA GLU A 515 -30.86 -13.00 12.35
C GLU A 515 -31.13 -11.57 12.83
N ILE A 516 -31.42 -10.65 11.91
CA ILE A 516 -31.82 -9.28 12.27
C ILE A 516 -33.27 -9.34 12.76
N PRO A 517 -33.59 -8.86 13.99
CA PRO A 517 -34.97 -8.81 14.46
C PRO A 517 -35.84 -7.95 13.53
N LEU A 518 -36.98 -8.50 13.10
CA LEU A 518 -37.88 -7.88 12.13
C LEU A 518 -38.46 -6.52 12.57
N GLU A 519 -38.36 -6.20 13.86
CA GLU A 519 -38.86 -4.95 14.46
C GLU A 519 -37.98 -3.72 14.17
N VAL A 520 -36.84 -3.87 13.49
CA VAL A 520 -35.90 -2.76 13.15
C VAL A 520 -35.87 -2.49 11.63
N GLN A 521 -36.98 -2.72 10.93
CA GLN A 521 -37.12 -2.45 9.47
C GLN A 521 -38.16 -1.38 9.12
N SER A 522 -38.62 -0.58 10.09
CA SER A 522 -39.59 0.52 9.92
C SER A 522 -38.96 1.90 10.09
#